data_AF-A0A349H1B5-F1
#
_entry.id   AF-A0A349H1B5-F1
#
_cell.length_a   1.000
_cell.length_b   1.000
_cell.length_c   1.000
_cell.angle_alpha   90.00
_cell.angle_beta   90.00
_cell.angle_gamma   90.00
#
_symmetry.space_group_name_H-M   'P 1'
#
loop_
_entity.id
_entity.type
_entity.pdbx_description
1 polymer ?
#
loop_
_entity_poly.entity_id
_entity_poly.type
_entity_poly.pdbx_seq_one_letter_code
_entity_poly.pdbx_strand_id
1 'polypeptide(L)'
;MRAAARNFDVKELPAIVRRCHYRGCRAYLTLNTQVYDHEFDVLDSILCATAGAGVDAVIASDLAVIEKAVALGMEVHLSTQMSVSNSRSILFYHRQFGIRRFV
;
A
#
# COMPACT_ATOMS: atom_id res chain seq x y z
N MET A 1 -1.71 -4.19 17.05
CA MET A 1 -0.84 -5.01 16.19
C MET A 1 -1.58 -6.31 15.87
N ARG A 2 -1.90 -6.62 14.61
CA ARG A 2 -2.47 -7.92 14.22
C ARG A 2 -1.36 -8.95 14.02
N ALA A 3 -0.51 -9.13 15.03
CA ALA A 3 0.62 -10.07 14.98
C ALA A 3 0.16 -11.53 14.78
N ALA A 4 -1.12 -11.83 15.06
CA ALA A 4 -1.73 -13.14 14.90
C ALA A 4 -2.54 -13.32 13.59
N ALA A 5 -2.60 -12.31 12.72
CA ALA A 5 -3.24 -12.48 11.42
C ALA A 5 -2.33 -13.35 10.53
N ARG A 6 -2.86 -14.48 10.09
CA ARG A 6 -2.20 -15.28 9.06
C ARG A 6 -2.21 -14.46 7.77
N ASN A 7 -1.01 -14.06 7.32
CA ASN A 7 -0.85 -13.45 6.00
C ASN A 7 -1.21 -14.47 4.91
N PHE A 8 -1.59 -13.95 3.75
CA PHE A 8 -1.90 -14.73 2.55
C PHE A 8 -0.78 -14.58 1.52
N ASP A 9 -0.67 -15.52 0.60
CA ASP A 9 0.26 -15.41 -0.53
C ASP A 9 -0.24 -14.36 -1.52
N VAL A 10 0.68 -13.61 -2.13
CA VAL A 10 0.39 -12.61 -3.17
C VAL A 10 -0.46 -13.20 -4.31
N LYS A 11 -0.28 -14.49 -4.62
CA LYS A 11 -1.05 -15.22 -5.63
C LYS A 11 -2.55 -15.31 -5.28
N GLU A 12 -2.91 -15.17 -4.02
CA GLU A 12 -4.29 -15.20 -3.53
C GLU A 12 -4.99 -13.84 -3.68
N LEU A 13 -4.24 -12.74 -3.90
CA LEU A 13 -4.78 -11.38 -4.00
C LEU A 13 -5.96 -11.25 -4.98
N PRO A 14 -5.90 -11.77 -6.23
CA PRO A 14 -7.02 -11.62 -7.15
C PRO A 14 -8.32 -12.25 -6.63
N ALA A 15 -8.23 -13.38 -5.92
CA ALA A 15 -9.40 -14.03 -5.34
C ALA A 15 -9.97 -13.24 -4.16
N ILE A 16 -9.09 -12.67 -3.31
CA ILE A 16 -9.47 -11.84 -2.18
C ILE A 16 -10.16 -10.55 -2.66
N VAL A 17 -9.54 -9.84 -3.61
CA VAL A 17 -10.09 -8.61 -4.20
C VAL A 17 -11.47 -8.88 -4.81
N ARG A 18 -11.60 -9.92 -5.65
CA ARG A 18 -12.89 -10.32 -6.23
C ARG A 18 -13.94 -10.58 -5.15
N ARG A 19 -13.58 -11.21 -4.05
CA ARG A 19 -14.51 -11.48 -2.95
C ARG A 19 -14.97 -10.20 -2.25
N CYS A 20 -14.07 -9.24 -2.04
CA CYS A 20 -14.39 -7.93 -1.49
C CYS A 20 -15.36 -7.17 -2.42
N HIS A 21 -14.99 -7.06 -3.70
CA HIS A 21 -15.78 -6.35 -4.70
C HIS A 21 -17.15 -6.99 -4.91
N TYR A 22 -17.26 -8.32 -4.90
CA TYR A 22 -18.54 -9.04 -4.96
C TYR A 22 -19.51 -8.63 -3.83
N ARG A 23 -18.99 -8.19 -2.68
CA ARG A 23 -19.78 -7.70 -1.55
C ARG A 23 -19.92 -6.17 -1.52
N GLY A 24 -19.47 -5.46 -2.55
CA GLY A 24 -19.46 -3.99 -2.61
C GLY A 24 -18.42 -3.35 -1.69
N CYS A 25 -17.45 -4.11 -1.17
CA CYS A 25 -16.38 -3.59 -0.33
C CYS A 25 -15.16 -3.22 -1.18
N ARG A 26 -14.51 -2.09 -0.86
CA ARG A 26 -13.15 -1.81 -1.37
C ARG A 26 -12.11 -2.69 -0.67
N ALA A 27 -11.06 -3.06 -1.39
CA ALA A 27 -9.94 -3.86 -0.90
C ALA A 27 -8.67 -3.01 -0.81
N TYR A 28 -8.17 -2.77 0.40
CA TYR A 28 -6.90 -2.07 0.62
C TYR A 28 -5.83 -3.05 1.12
N LEU A 29 -4.64 -2.99 0.54
CA LEU A 29 -3.50 -3.81 0.96
C LEU A 29 -2.55 -2.97 1.81
N THR A 30 -2.20 -3.46 2.99
CA THR A 30 -1.20 -2.80 3.83
C THR A 30 0.20 -3.30 3.44
N LEU A 31 1.09 -2.37 3.06
CA LEU A 31 2.50 -2.56 2.74
C LEU A 31 3.34 -1.56 3.55
N ASN A 32 3.23 -1.68 4.87
CA ASN A 32 3.79 -0.74 5.85
C ASN A 32 5.03 -1.27 6.57
N THR A 33 5.67 -2.29 6.00
CA THR A 33 6.96 -2.82 6.48
C THR A 33 8.09 -1.95 5.91
N GLN A 34 9.14 -1.76 6.70
CA GLN A 34 10.40 -1.18 6.22
C GLN A 34 11.02 -2.13 5.19
N VAL A 35 11.55 -1.59 4.11
CA VAL A 35 12.15 -2.38 3.02
C VAL A 35 13.65 -2.09 2.98
N TYR A 36 14.46 -3.14 2.93
CA TYR A 36 15.90 -3.03 2.75
C TYR A 36 16.31 -3.29 1.29
N ASP A 37 17.49 -2.83 0.89
CA ASP A 37 17.96 -2.91 -0.51
C ASP A 37 17.87 -4.30 -1.14
N HIS A 38 18.18 -5.35 -0.36
CA HIS A 38 18.15 -6.74 -0.83
C HIS A 38 16.73 -7.28 -1.05
N GLU A 39 15.70 -6.54 -0.67
CA GLU A 39 14.29 -6.91 -0.80
C GLU A 39 13.61 -6.19 -1.97
N PHE A 40 14.31 -5.33 -2.72
CA PHE A 40 13.69 -4.56 -3.81
C PHE A 40 13.09 -5.44 -4.91
N ASP A 41 13.74 -6.54 -5.29
CA ASP A 41 13.19 -7.46 -6.29
C ASP A 41 11.88 -8.11 -5.82
N VAL A 42 11.79 -8.40 -4.52
CA VAL A 42 10.60 -8.95 -3.89
C VAL A 42 9.51 -7.87 -3.80
N LEU A 43 9.86 -6.65 -3.39
CA LEU A 43 8.93 -5.52 -3.35
C LEU A 43 8.31 -5.24 -4.72
N ASP A 44 9.14 -5.19 -5.76
CA ASP A 44 8.70 -4.94 -7.14
C ASP A 44 7.72 -6.02 -7.60
N SER A 45 8.02 -7.28 -7.30
CA SER A 45 7.13 -8.41 -7.60
C SER A 45 5.78 -8.28 -6.88
N ILE A 46 5.79 -7.90 -5.59
CA ILE A 46 4.59 -7.70 -4.78
C ILE A 46 3.75 -6.55 -5.33
N LEU A 47 4.35 -5.39 -5.59
CA LEU A 47 3.63 -4.20 -6.07
C LEU A 47 3.06 -4.40 -7.47
N CYS A 48 3.79 -5.04 -8.39
CA CYS A 48 3.28 -5.38 -9.71
C CYS A 48 2.08 -6.33 -9.63
N ALA A 49 2.17 -7.37 -8.79
CA ALA A 49 1.05 -8.30 -8.58
C ALA A 49 -0.15 -7.61 -7.92
N THR A 50 0.10 -6.69 -6.99
CA THR A 50 -0.94 -5.91 -6.30
C THR A 50 -1.69 -5.00 -7.27
N ALA A 51 -0.96 -4.28 -8.13
CA ALA A 51 -1.55 -3.46 -9.19
C ALA A 51 -2.38 -4.31 -10.16
N GLY A 52 -1.87 -5.47 -10.58
CA GLY A 52 -2.58 -6.39 -11.48
C GLY A 52 -3.80 -7.07 -10.85
N ALA A 53 -3.85 -7.20 -9.51
CA ALA A 53 -4.95 -7.86 -8.81
C ALA A 53 -6.19 -6.97 -8.64
N GLY A 54 -6.11 -5.66 -8.95
CA GLY A 54 -7.22 -4.72 -8.80
C GLY A 54 -7.44 -4.24 -7.37
N VAL A 55 -6.39 -4.23 -6.54
CA VAL A 55 -6.43 -3.62 -5.21
C VAL A 55 -6.74 -2.13 -5.33
N ASP A 56 -7.69 -1.65 -4.52
CA ASP A 56 -8.19 -0.27 -4.61
C ASP A 56 -7.18 0.78 -4.13
N ALA A 57 -6.39 0.44 -3.12
CA ALA A 57 -5.35 1.30 -2.57
C ALA A 57 -4.32 0.51 -1.77
N VAL A 58 -3.10 1.03 -1.66
CA VAL A 58 -2.09 0.54 -0.72
C VAL A 58 -1.93 1.48 0.47
N ILE A 59 -1.74 0.90 1.66
CA ILE A 59 -1.45 1.64 2.89
C ILE A 59 0.05 1.45 3.18
N ALA A 60 0.86 2.49 2.95
CA ALA A 60 2.32 2.39 2.93
C ALA A 60 3.00 3.34 3.92
N SER A 61 4.21 2.96 4.35
CA SER A 61 5.07 3.77 5.21
C SER A 61 6.43 4.02 4.57
N ASP A 62 7.07 2.99 4.05
CA ASP A 62 8.38 3.17 3.42
C ASP A 62 8.28 4.06 2.17
N LEU A 63 9.20 5.02 2.02
CA LEU A 63 9.20 5.96 0.91
C LEU A 63 9.40 5.27 -0.45
N ALA A 64 10.22 4.22 -0.52
CA ALA A 64 10.43 3.49 -1.76
C ALA A 64 9.16 2.74 -2.19
N VAL A 65 8.40 2.21 -1.22
CA VAL A 65 7.09 1.60 -1.47
C VAL A 65 6.09 2.64 -1.99
N ILE A 66 6.04 3.82 -1.36
CA ILE A 66 5.17 4.93 -1.77
C ILE A 66 5.51 5.36 -3.19
N GLU A 67 6.78 5.63 -3.49
CA GLU A 67 7.25 6.08 -4.80
C GLU A 67 6.90 5.05 -5.88
N LYS A 68 7.21 3.78 -5.65
CA LYS A 68 6.92 2.71 -6.62
C LYS A 68 5.42 2.51 -6.83
N ALA A 69 4.61 2.51 -5.79
CA ALA A 69 3.16 2.36 -5.90
C ALA A 69 2.52 3.52 -6.69
N VAL A 70 2.96 4.76 -6.43
CA VAL A 70 2.54 5.94 -7.21
C VAL A 70 2.97 5.81 -8.67
N ALA A 71 4.20 5.37 -8.94
CA ALA A 71 4.70 5.16 -10.30
C ALA A 71 3.91 4.09 -11.07
N LEU A 72 3.38 3.08 -10.36
CA LEU A 72 2.48 2.06 -10.91
C LEU A 72 1.02 2.55 -11.05
N GLY A 73 0.72 3.80 -10.72
CA GLY A 73 -0.61 4.40 -10.84
C GLY A 73 -1.59 3.97 -9.74
N MET A 74 -1.11 3.41 -8.64
CA MET A 74 -1.95 2.95 -7.54
C MET A 74 -2.38 4.11 -6.63
N GLU A 75 -3.58 4.01 -6.05
CA GLU A 75 -3.96 4.92 -4.95
C GLU A 75 -3.15 4.58 -3.70
N VAL A 76 -2.51 5.58 -3.09
CA VAL A 76 -1.69 5.39 -1.87
C VAL A 76 -2.30 6.15 -0.70
N HIS A 77 -2.47 5.45 0.42
CA HIS A 77 -2.82 6.01 1.72
C HIS A 77 -1.58 5.96 2.62
N LEU A 78 -1.31 7.04 3.34
CA LEU A 78 -0.16 7.10 4.23
C LEU A 78 -0.48 6.42 5.56
N SER A 79 0.29 5.42 5.94
CA SER A 79 0.15 4.68 7.20
C SER A 79 0.54 5.54 8.42
N THR A 80 -0.12 5.33 9.54
CA THR A 80 0.12 5.95 10.85
C THR A 80 1.53 5.71 11.37
N GLN A 81 2.21 4.66 10.89
CA GLN A 81 3.63 4.44 11.18
C GLN A 81 4.56 5.53 10.62
N MET A 82 4.06 6.41 9.73
CA MET A 82 4.80 7.59 9.26
C MET A 82 4.87 8.72 10.27
N SER A 83 4.15 8.63 11.40
CA SER A 83 4.20 9.60 12.49
C SER A 83 3.96 11.06 12.04
N VAL A 84 3.12 11.26 11.01
CA VAL A 84 2.77 12.58 10.49
C VAL A 84 1.84 13.29 11.49
N SER A 85 2.36 14.30 12.18
CA SER A 85 1.69 14.99 13.28
C SER A 85 1.28 16.44 12.98
N ASN A 86 1.60 16.95 11.78
CA ASN A 86 1.37 18.35 11.44
C ASN A 86 0.97 18.53 9.97
N SER A 87 0.31 19.64 9.68
CA SER A 87 -0.19 19.96 8.34
C SER A 87 0.91 20.19 7.29
N ARG A 88 2.10 20.63 7.69
CA ARG A 88 3.23 20.83 6.75
C ARG A 88 3.70 19.50 6.16
N SER A 89 3.81 18.47 7.01
CA SER A 89 4.12 17.10 6.59
C SER A 89 3.02 16.53 5.68
N ILE A 90 1.73 16.71 6.03
CA ILE A 90 0.60 16.32 5.16
C ILE A 90 0.72 16.96 3.77
N LEU A 91 0.93 18.28 3.72
CA LEU A 91 1.08 19.03 2.48
C LEU A 91 2.32 18.64 1.68
N PHE A 92 3.38 18.16 2.34
CA PHE A 92 4.54 17.61 1.64
C PHE A 92 4.15 16.33 0.88
N TYR A 93 3.57 15.33 1.55
CA TYR A 93 3.16 14.08 0.92
C TYR A 93 2.11 14.29 -0.18
N HIS A 94 1.18 15.22 0.04
CA HIS A 94 0.20 15.58 -0.99
C HIS A 94 0.85 16.14 -2.25
N ARG A 95 1.79 17.07 -2.11
CA ARG A 95 2.44 17.73 -3.26
C ARG A 95 3.39 16.82 -4.02
N GLN A 96 4.14 15.97 -3.32
CA GLN A 96 5.15 15.10 -3.94
C GLN A 96 4.53 13.84 -4.55
N PHE A 97 3.54 13.25 -3.87
CA PHE A 97 3.03 11.92 -4.21
C PHE A 97 1.52 11.89 -4.51
N GLY A 98 0.84 13.04 -4.45
CA GLY A 98 -0.61 13.11 -4.68
C GLY A 98 -1.46 12.48 -3.57
N ILE A 99 -0.86 12.13 -2.43
CA ILE A 99 -1.56 11.42 -1.33
C ILE A 99 -2.65 12.30 -0.72
N ARG A 100 -3.84 11.72 -0.53
CA ARG A 100 -5.04 12.41 -0.02
C ARG A 100 -5.63 11.79 1.24
N ARG A 101 -5.13 10.63 1.67
CA ARG A 101 -5.65 9.89 2.81
C ARG A 101 -4.50 9.43 3.70
N PHE A 102 -4.69 9.59 5.01
CA PHE A 102 -3.72 9.31 6.08
C PHE A 102 -4.45 8.44 7.11
N VAL A 103 -3.94 7.26 7.43
CA VAL A 103 -4.66 6.16 8.14
C VAL A 103 -3.81 5.45 9.16
#